data_AF-A0A7C7N942-F1
#
_entry.id   AF-A0A7C7N942-F1
#
_cell.length_a   1.000
_cell.length_b   1.000
_cell.length_c   1.000
_cell.angle_alpha   90.00
_cell.angle_beta   90.00
_cell.angle_gamma   90.00
#
_symmetry.space_group_name_H-M   'P 1'
#
loop_
_entity.id
_entity.type
_entity.pdbx_description
1 polymer ?
#
loop_
_entity_poly.entity_id
_entity_poly.type
_entity_poly.pdbx_seq_one_letter_code
_entity_poly.pdbx_strand_id
1 'polypeptide(L)'
;MECTSQYADKTVAPTHTQIRWLGRGLDQPGGKLPLFDEDGAKISARTIRSCIGHGWAEPWFRNPLKPDWLVCRLTETGRAIVQQTQPNLKR
;
A
#
# COMPACT_ATOMS: atom_id res chain seq x y z
N MET A 1 15.59 19.55 24.81
CA MET A 1 14.79 20.01 23.65
C MET A 1 14.03 18.81 23.13
N GLU A 2 12.83 18.60 23.67
CA GLU A 2 11.97 17.48 23.31
C GLU A 2 10.75 18.06 22.61
N CYS A 3 10.68 17.88 21.29
CA CYS A 3 9.44 18.07 20.55
C CYS A 3 8.88 16.69 20.26
N THR A 4 8.06 16.20 21.18
CA THR A 4 7.22 15.02 21.03
C THR A 4 6.10 15.34 20.03
N SER A 5 6.23 14.89 18.79
CA SER A 5 5.13 14.95 17.81
C SER A 5 4.12 13.85 18.12
N GLN A 6 3.23 14.15 19.07
CA GLN A 6 2.01 13.40 19.34
C GLN A 6 0.98 13.67 18.24
N TYR A 7 1.00 12.85 17.20
CA TYR A 7 -0.19 12.56 16.40
C TYR A 7 -0.34 11.03 16.38
N ALA A 8 -1.06 10.51 17.37
CA ALA A 8 -1.58 9.16 17.27
C ALA A 8 -2.57 9.16 16.09
N ASP A 9 -2.11 8.66 14.94
CA ASP A 9 -2.89 8.50 13.72
C ASP A 9 -4.16 7.72 14.09
N LYS A 10 -5.33 8.32 13.87
CA LYS A 10 -6.59 7.57 13.94
C LYS A 10 -6.44 6.43 12.96
N THR A 11 -6.39 5.18 13.43
CA THR A 11 -6.21 4.00 12.59
C THR A 11 -7.28 3.95 11.51
N VAL A 12 -6.96 4.48 10.32
CA VAL A 12 -7.89 4.53 9.19
C VAL A 12 -8.08 3.10 8.69
N ALA A 13 -9.32 2.63 8.73
CA ALA A 13 -9.64 1.30 8.20
C ALA A 13 -9.40 1.29 6.67
N PRO A 14 -8.63 0.33 6.16
CA PRO A 14 -8.40 0.20 4.72
C PRO A 14 -9.66 -0.28 4.00
N THR A 15 -9.85 0.19 2.78
CA THR A 15 -10.92 -0.29 1.88
C THR A 15 -10.60 -1.67 1.32
N HIS A 16 -11.62 -2.40 0.85
CA HIS A 16 -11.42 -3.70 0.19
C HIS A 16 -10.46 -3.62 -1.01
N THR A 17 -10.55 -2.57 -1.84
CA THR A 17 -9.64 -2.38 -2.97
C THR A 17 -8.19 -2.20 -2.52
N GLN A 18 -7.96 -1.46 -1.43
CA GLN A 18 -6.61 -1.29 -0.87
C GLN A 18 -6.08 -2.61 -0.30
N ILE A 19 -6.88 -3.35 0.47
CA ILE A 19 -6.49 -4.65 0.99
C ILE A 19 -6.18 -5.65 -0.11
N ARG A 20 -7.03 -5.73 -1.14
CA ARG A 20 -6.79 -6.60 -2.31
C ARG A 20 -5.47 -6.24 -2.97
N TRP A 21 -5.25 -4.97 -3.28
CA TRP A 21 -4.03 -4.52 -3.94
C TRP A 21 -2.77 -4.75 -3.10
N LEU A 22 -2.79 -4.38 -1.81
CA LEU A 22 -1.67 -4.60 -0.89
C LEU A 22 -1.37 -6.10 -0.72
N GLY A 23 -2.40 -6.93 -0.63
CA GLY A 23 -2.25 -8.38 -0.47
C GLY A 23 -1.54 -9.05 -1.64
N ARG A 24 -1.63 -8.48 -2.85
CA ARG A 24 -0.87 -8.96 -4.01
C ARG A 24 0.65 -8.86 -3.84
N GLY A 25 1.13 -8.06 -2.89
CA GLY A 25 2.56 -7.96 -2.55
C GLY A 25 3.04 -8.98 -1.52
N LEU A 26 2.17 -9.80 -0.91
CA LEU A 26 2.58 -10.76 0.11
C LEU A 26 3.51 -11.85 -0.46
N ASP A 27 3.13 -12.43 -1.61
CA ASP A 27 3.86 -13.54 -2.24
C ASP A 27 4.89 -13.10 -3.28
N GLN A 28 5.11 -11.78 -3.41
CA GLN A 28 6.03 -11.23 -4.40
C GLN A 28 7.41 -10.98 -3.78
N PRO A 29 8.51 -11.34 -4.46
CA PRO A 29 9.86 -11.00 -4.02
C PRO A 29 9.99 -9.51 -3.75
N GLY A 30 10.48 -9.16 -2.55
CA GLY A 30 10.64 -7.76 -2.12
C GLY A 30 9.32 -6.98 -1.95
N GLY A 31 8.16 -7.65 -1.97
CA GLY A 31 6.86 -7.02 -1.78
C GLY A 31 6.31 -6.27 -2.98
N LYS A 32 6.72 -6.59 -4.21
CA LYS A 32 6.37 -5.77 -5.39
C LYS A 32 4.86 -5.70 -5.60
N LEU A 33 4.34 -4.47 -5.72
CA LEU A 33 2.93 -4.23 -5.96
C LEU A 33 2.66 -4.07 -7.46
N PRO A 34 1.65 -4.77 -8.00
CA PRO A 34 1.34 -4.71 -9.43
C PRO A 34 0.65 -3.38 -9.81
N LEU A 35 0.83 -2.95 -11.06
CA LEU A 35 0.13 -1.78 -11.63
C LEU A 35 -1.26 -2.11 -12.16
N PHE A 36 -1.58 -3.39 -12.29
CA PHE A 36 -2.83 -3.91 -12.80
C PHE A 36 -3.44 -4.88 -11.79
N ASP A 37 -4.76 -4.95 -11.74
CA ASP A 37 -5.49 -5.95 -10.97
C ASP A 37 -5.57 -7.29 -11.71
N GLU A 38 -6.38 -8.19 -11.15
CA GLU A 38 -6.53 -9.58 -11.59
C GLU A 38 -7.25 -9.70 -12.94
N ASP A 39 -8.07 -8.70 -13.27
CA ASP A 39 -8.81 -8.59 -14.52
C ASP A 39 -8.02 -7.81 -15.59
N GLY A 40 -6.80 -7.35 -15.26
CA GLY A 40 -5.94 -6.57 -16.13
C GLY A 40 -6.28 -5.07 -16.16
N ALA A 41 -7.19 -4.60 -15.31
CA ALA A 41 -7.49 -3.18 -15.21
C ALA A 41 -6.41 -2.45 -14.40
N LYS A 42 -6.13 -1.20 -14.78
CA LYS A 42 -5.11 -0.39 -14.11
C LYS A 42 -5.55 -0.03 -12.69
N ILE A 43 -4.68 -0.25 -11.71
CA ILE A 43 -4.92 0.20 -10.34
C ILE A 43 -5.00 1.73 -10.32
N SER A 44 -6.04 2.25 -9.67
CA SER A 44 -6.25 3.69 -9.62
C SER A 44 -5.08 4.39 -8.92
N ALA A 45 -4.60 5.48 -9.51
CA ALA A 45 -3.52 6.27 -8.91
C ALA A 45 -3.91 6.86 -7.54
N ARG A 46 -5.21 7.06 -7.29
CA ARG A 46 -5.75 7.46 -5.99
C ARG A 46 -5.53 6.37 -4.94
N THR A 47 -5.81 5.11 -5.28
CA THR A 47 -5.56 3.96 -4.39
C THR A 47 -4.09 3.89 -4.01
N ILE A 48 -3.20 3.95 -5.01
CA ILE A 48 -1.76 3.86 -4.79
C ILE A 48 -1.28 5.00 -3.88
N ARG A 49 -1.61 6.26 -4.22
CA ARG A 49 -1.21 7.43 -3.42
C ARG A 49 -1.76 7.39 -2.00
N SER A 50 -2.98 6.91 -1.80
CA SER A 50 -3.56 6.77 -0.46
C SER A 50 -2.79 5.73 0.37
N CYS A 51 -2.49 4.56 -0.19
CA CYS A 51 -1.67 3.57 0.51
C CYS A 51 -0.25 4.07 0.82
N ILE A 52 0.35 4.86 -0.07
CA ILE A 52 1.63 5.52 0.21
C ILE A 52 1.50 6.53 1.35
N GLY A 53 0.46 7.36 1.33
CA GLY A 53 0.21 8.37 2.37
C GLY A 53 0.01 7.76 3.76
N HIS A 54 -0.55 6.56 3.84
CA HIS A 54 -0.70 5.82 5.10
C HIS A 54 0.53 4.95 5.46
N GLY A 55 1.59 4.96 4.64
CA GLY A 55 2.79 4.15 4.86
C GLY A 55 2.60 2.65 4.64
N TRP A 56 1.51 2.22 4.01
CA TRP A 56 1.23 0.80 3.69
C TRP A 56 1.97 0.31 2.45
N ALA A 57 2.32 1.24 1.57
CA ALA A 57 3.14 1.01 0.39
C ALA A 57 4.19 2.12 0.29
N GLU A 58 5.28 1.85 -0.40
CA GLU A 58 6.29 2.89 -0.69
C GLU A 58 6.80 2.77 -2.13
N PRO A 59 7.22 3.88 -2.77
CA PRO A 59 7.81 3.83 -4.10
C PRO A 59 9.03 2.89 -4.12
N TRP A 60 9.07 1.99 -5.10
CA TRP A 60 10.17 1.02 -5.21
C TRP A 60 11.51 1.71 -5.51
N PHE A 61 11.48 2.75 -6.34
CA PHE A 61 12.64 3.59 -6.63
C PHE A 61 12.18 4.98 -7.05
N ARG A 62 12.99 5.98 -6.72
CA ARG A 62 12.86 7.31 -7.30
C ARG A 62 13.52 7.29 -8.67
N ASN A 63 12.73 7.39 -9.74
CA ASN A 63 13.24 7.64 -11.07
C ASN A 63 13.22 9.15 -11.38
N PRO A 64 14.37 9.82 -11.49
CA PRO A 64 14.41 11.24 -11.87
C PRO A 64 13.74 11.53 -13.21
N LEU A 65 13.68 10.55 -14.12
CA LEU A 65 13.06 10.68 -15.45
C LEU A 65 11.54 10.46 -15.42
N LYS A 66 11.02 9.81 -14.38
CA LYS A 66 9.60 9.51 -14.19
C LYS A 66 9.26 9.72 -12.72
N PRO A 67 9.17 10.98 -12.27
CA PRO A 67 8.87 11.29 -10.87
C PRO A 67 7.49 10.77 -10.45
N ASP A 68 6.56 10.63 -11.40
CA ASP A 68 5.21 10.10 -11.18
C ASP A 68 5.14 8.56 -11.23
N TRP A 69 6.27 7.85 -11.20
CA TRP A 69 6.27 6.40 -11.31
C TRP A 69 5.69 5.76 -10.04
N LEU A 70 4.49 5.21 -10.17
CA LEU A 70 3.74 4.56 -9.08
C LEU A 70 4.07 3.07 -8.88
N VAL A 71 5.23 2.60 -9.34
CA VAL A 71 5.68 1.24 -8.98
C VAL A 71 6.11 1.25 -7.52
N CYS A 72 5.41 0.47 -6.71
CA CYS A 72 5.55 0.45 -5.27
C CYS A 72 5.94 -0.94 -4.76
N ARG A 73 6.41 -0.99 -3.53
CA ARG A 73 6.49 -2.20 -2.72
C ARG A 73 5.65 -2.09 -1.46
N LEU A 74 5.25 -3.26 -0.97
CA LEU A 74 4.55 -3.47 0.28
C LEU A 74 5.51 -3.24 1.46
N THR A 75 5.13 -2.35 2.38
CA THR A 75 5.87 -2.11 3.63
C THR A 75 5.49 -3.15 4.69
N GLU A 76 6.22 -3.18 5.80
CA GLU A 76 5.87 -4.05 6.93
C GLU A 76 4.50 -3.69 7.53
N THR A 77 4.21 -2.39 7.67
CA THR A 77 2.89 -1.91 8.10
C THR A 77 1.79 -2.37 7.15
N GLY A 78 2.03 -2.31 5.84
CA GLY A 78 1.11 -2.84 4.83
C GLY A 78 0.86 -4.34 4.98
N ARG A 79 1.91 -5.14 5.24
CA ARG A 79 1.77 -6.59 5.49
C ARG A 79 0.90 -6.87 6.70
N ALA A 80 1.17 -6.20 7.82
CA ALA A 80 0.42 -6.38 9.06
C ALA A 80 -1.08 -6.09 8.86
N ILE A 81 -1.41 -5.01 8.16
CA ILE A 81 -2.79 -4.63 7.87
C ILE A 81 -3.51 -5.67 7.01
N VAL A 82 -2.83 -6.17 5.97
CA VAL A 82 -3.40 -7.22 5.11
C VAL A 82 -3.65 -8.48 5.93
N GLN A 83 -2.69 -8.92 6.74
CA GLN A 83 -2.83 -10.12 7.56
C GLN A 83 -3.94 -9.99 8.62
N GLN A 84 -4.15 -8.79 9.17
CA GLN A 84 -5.22 -8.53 10.13
C GLN A 84 -6.61 -8.48 9.46
N THR A 85 -6.69 -8.04 8.20
CA THR A 85 -7.97 -7.76 7.52
C THR A 85 -8.43 -8.90 6.61
N GLN A 86 -7.52 -9.57 5.89
CA GLN A 86 -7.86 -10.67 4.98
C GLN A 86 -8.64 -11.84 5.59
N PRO A 87 -8.41 -12.31 6.84
CA PRO A 87 -9.24 -13.38 7.41
C PRO A 87 -10.71 -13.00 7.55
N ASN A 88 -11.05 -11.71 7.49
CA ASN A 88 -12.39 -11.18 7.66
C ASN A 88 -13.02 -10.66 6.35
N LEU A 89 -12.29 -10.71 5.24
CA LEU A 89 -12.78 -10.24 3.94
C LEU A 89 -13.69 -11.30 3.32
N LYS A 90 -15.02 -11.09 3.40
CA LYS A 90 -15.98 -11.93 2.66
C LYS A 90 -15.77 -11.69 1.15
N ARG A 91 -15.61 -12.80 0.41
CA ARG A 91 -15.43 -12.83 -1.05
C ARG A 91 -16.57 -12.14 -1.78
#